data_AF-A0A7W6VSX6-F1
#
_entry.id   AF-A0A7W6VSX6-F1
#
_cell.length_a   1.000
_cell.length_b   1.000
_cell.length_c   1.000
_cell.angle_alpha   90.00
_cell.angle_beta   90.00
_cell.angle_gamma   90.00
#
_symmetry.space_group_name_H-M   'P 1'
#
loop_
_entity.id
_entity.type
_entity.pdbx_description
1 polymer ?
#
loop_
_entity_poly.entity_id
_entity_poly.type
_entity_poly.pdbx_seq_one_letter_code
_entity_poly.pdbx_strand_id
1 'polypeptide(L)' 'REWAYAVAYPNSDTRAAELPRWLHRYNWHRPYGSLNSKPPISRLALTQDNLLRLHT' A
#
# COMPACT_ATOMS: atom_id res chain seq x y z
N ARG A 1 11.59 3.37 -9.09
CA ARG A 1 11.86 1.95 -9.40
C ARG A 1 11.03 1.13 -8.43
N GLU A 2 9.85 0.75 -8.90
CA GLU A 2 8.71 0.33 -8.10
C GLU A 2 8.84 -1.14 -7.69
N TRP A 3 8.47 -1.45 -6.44
CA TRP A 3 8.75 -2.73 -5.78
C TRP A 3 8.28 -3.96 -6.59
N ALA A 4 7.15 -3.84 -7.29
CA ALA A 4 6.48 -4.92 -8.00
C ALA A 4 7.34 -5.42 -9.16
N TYR A 5 8.25 -4.56 -9.62
CA TYR A 5 9.24 -4.85 -10.65
C TYR A 5 10.65 -4.99 -10.07
N ALA A 6 10.85 -4.79 -8.77
CA ALA A 6 12.15 -4.96 -8.11
C ALA A 6 12.42 -6.43 -7.75
N VAL A 7 11.37 -7.24 -7.61
CA VAL A 7 11.46 -8.68 -7.31
C VAL A 7 10.91 -9.47 -8.50
N ALA A 8 11.72 -10.38 -9.02
CA ALA A 8 11.27 -11.36 -9.99
C ALA A 8 10.51 -12.48 -9.26
N TYR A 9 9.19 -12.54 -9.46
CA TYR A 9 8.38 -13.64 -8.93
C TYR A 9 8.44 -14.84 -9.89
N PRO A 10 8.58 -16.07 -9.39
CA PRO A 10 8.67 -17.27 -10.24
C PRO A 10 7.41 -17.52 -11.08
N ASN A 11 6.24 -17.08 -10.62
CA ASN A 11 4.96 -17.24 -11.30
C ASN A 11 3.93 -16.19 -10.84
N SER A 12 2.77 -16.14 -11.50
CA SER A 12 1.73 -15.16 -11.16
C SER A 12 1.09 -15.41 -9.79
N ASP A 13 1.01 -16.65 -9.33
CA ASP A 13 0.35 -17.01 -8.06
C ASP A 13 1.15 -16.52 -6.86
N THR A 14 2.47 -16.69 -6.89
CA THR A 14 3.39 -16.17 -5.87
C THR A 14 3.34 -14.63 -5.81
N ARG A 15 3.28 -13.96 -6.97
CA ARG A 15 3.08 -12.52 -7.02
C ARG A 15 1.73 -12.11 -6.43
N ALA A 16 0.66 -12.83 -6.74
CA ALA A 16 -0.68 -12.56 -6.23
C ALA A 16 -0.76 -12.76 -4.70
N ALA A 17 -0.09 -13.77 -4.16
CA ALA A 17 -0.03 -14.02 -2.72
C ALA A 17 0.71 -12.91 -1.95
N GLU A 18 1.74 -12.30 -2.55
CA GLU A 18 2.49 -11.19 -1.93
C GLU A 18 1.84 -9.82 -2.12
N LEU A 19 0.94 -9.68 -3.10
CA LEU A 19 0.30 -8.41 -3.45
C LEU A 19 -0.41 -7.72 -2.27
N PRO A 20 -1.22 -8.40 -1.43
CA PRO A 20 -1.89 -7.76 -0.30
C PRO A 20 -0.91 -7.14 0.72
N ARG A 21 0.20 -7.83 1.01
CA ARG A 21 1.22 -7.35 1.96
C ARG A 21 1.91 -6.09 1.46
N TRP A 22 2.26 -6.04 0.18
CA TRP A 22 2.79 -4.80 -0.38
C TRP A 22 1.74 -3.68 -0.38
N LEU A 23 0.52 -3.95 -0.86
CA LEU A 23 -0.52 -2.93 -0.92
C LEU A 23 -0.70 -2.26 0.45
N HIS A 24 -0.70 -3.07 1.52
CA HIS A 24 -0.70 -2.55 2.89
C HIS A 24 0.49 -1.63 3.14
N ARG A 25 1.73 -2.12 2.96
CA ARG A 25 2.94 -1.31 3.20
C ARG A 25 2.93 -0.01 2.37
N TYR A 26 2.54 -0.07 1.11
CA TYR A 26 2.52 1.08 0.22
C TYR A 26 1.50 2.11 0.64
N ASN A 27 0.27 1.68 0.89
CA ASN A 27 -0.84 2.57 1.21
C ASN A 27 -0.70 3.15 2.62
N TRP A 28 -0.18 2.38 3.57
CA TRP A 28 -0.18 2.74 4.99
C TRP A 28 1.15 3.28 5.51
N HIS A 29 2.29 2.86 4.95
CA HIS A 29 3.59 3.16 5.55
C HIS A 29 4.55 3.91 4.64
N ARG A 30 4.34 3.92 3.32
CA ARG A 30 5.30 4.54 2.41
C ARG A 30 5.14 6.07 2.41
N PRO A 31 6.13 6.85 2.91
CA PRO A 31 6.05 8.30 2.87
C PRO A 31 6.15 8.79 1.42
N TYR A 32 5.30 9.74 1.07
CA TYR A 32 5.29 10.33 -0.26
C TYR A 32 5.68 11.81 -0.19
N GLY A 33 6.73 12.20 -0.92
CA GLY A 33 7.27 13.57 -0.87
C GLY A 33 6.24 14.64 -1.23
N SER A 34 5.41 14.38 -2.26
CA SER A 34 4.33 15.30 -2.64
C SER A 34 3.14 15.30 -1.67
N LEU A 35 3.15 14.44 -0.64
CA LEU A 35 2.16 14.39 0.43
C LEU A 35 2.75 14.82 1.77
N ASN A 36 3.81 15.65 1.77
CA ASN A 36 4.52 16.06 2.99
C ASN A 36 5.02 14.86 3.81
N SER A 37 5.56 13.85 3.13
CA SER A 37 6.03 12.60 3.72
C SER A 37 4.93 11.76 4.38
N LYS A 38 3.66 12.02 4.09
CA LYS A 38 2.54 11.19 4.56
C LYS A 38 2.29 10.01 3.61
N PRO A 39 1.79 8.89 4.12
CA PRO A 39 1.38 7.77 3.29
C PRO A 39 0.12 8.08 2.47
N PRO A 40 -0.12 7.38 1.34
CA PRO A 40 -1.29 7.60 0.50
C PRO A 40 -2.63 7.56 1.24
N ILE A 41 -2.78 6.67 2.24
CA ILE A 41 -4.01 6.55 3.04
C ILE A 41 -4.36 7.84 3.79
N SER A 42 -3.38 8.70 4.09
CA SER A 42 -3.64 9.98 4.76
C SER A 42 -4.48 10.97 3.93
N ARG A 43 -4.68 10.70 2.63
CA ARG A 43 -5.60 11.46 1.78
C ARG A 43 -7.05 11.01 1.88
N LEU A 44 -7.29 9.77 2.31
CA LEU A 44 -8.63 9.27 2.55
C LEU A 44 -9.07 9.89 3.87
N ALA A 45 -10.13 10.69 3.84
CA ALA A 45 -10.74 11.22 5.05
C ALA A 45 -11.28 10.01 5.86
N LEU A 46 -10.48 9.50 6.79
CA LEU A 46 -10.83 8.39 7.69
C LEU A 46 -12.02 8.72 8.61
N THR A 47 -12.47 9.98 8.60
CA THR A 47 -13.58 10.54 9.37
C THR A 47 -14.96 10.43 8.71
N GLN A 48 -15.04 10.13 7.42
CA GLN A 48 -16.30 9.72 6.79
C GLN A 48 -16.41 8.20 6.87
N ASP A 49 -17.63 7.65 6.79
CA ASP A 49 -17.94 6.20 6.87
C ASP A 49 -17.07 5.33 5.94
N ASN A 50 -15.83 5.10 6.35
CA ASN A 50 -14.82 4.41 5.57
C ASN A 50 -14.54 3.08 6.28
N LEU A 51 -14.87 1.99 5.59
CA LEU A 51 -14.61 0.61 6.04
C LEU A 51 -13.12 0.35 6.33
N LEU A 52 -12.23 1.25 5.91
CA LEU A 52 -10.80 1.24 6.18
C LEU A 52 -10.42 1.55 7.64
N ARG A 53 -11.36 2.00 8.49
CA ARG A 53 -11.09 2.33 9.91
C ARG A 53 -10.71 1.11 10.78
N LEU A 54 -10.97 -0.11 10.32
CA LEU A 54 -10.80 -1.34 11.10
C LEU A 54 -9.48 -2.09 10.86
N HIS A 55 -8.55 -1.54 10.05
CA HIS A 55 -7.27 -2.19 9.79
C HIS A 55 -6.17 -1.67 10.74
N THR A 56 -5.65 -2.58 11.58
CA THR A 56 -4.41 -2.46 12.36
C THR A 56 -3.36 -3.43 11.85
#